data_AF-A0A0G0PXR3-F1
#
_entry.id   AF-A0A0G0PXR3-F1
#
_cell.length_a   1.000
_cell.length_b   1.000
_cell.length_c   1.000
_cell.angle_alpha   90.00
_cell.angle_beta   90.00
_cell.angle_gamma   90.00
#
_symmetry.space_group_name_H-M   'P 1'
#
loop_
_entity.id
_entity.type
_entity.pdbx_description
1 polymer ?
#
loop_
_entity_poly.entity_id
_entity_poly.type
_entity_poly.pdbx_seq_one_letter_code
_entity_poly.pdbx_strand_id
1 'polypeptide(L)'
;MTEENTNIMTSSKIYIAQSKIPNAGRGVFAAIAINKGDVIEICPVFVLPRKDYKVIKQTALRNYYFMWGKVTVGVCFGFGSYYNHSYQANATYKKRIKEQLIDFVAIKDIKKDEEIIVNYNYGNPDDQNPLWIKEISAPKAEV
;
A
#
# COMPACT_ATOMS: atom_id res chain seq x y z
N MET A 1 7.33 27.46 12.10
CA MET A 1 6.11 26.83 11.55
C MET A 1 5.80 25.70 12.51
N THR A 2 4.79 25.87 13.35
CA THR A 2 4.44 24.90 14.39
C THR A 2 3.95 23.63 13.72
N GLU A 3 4.63 22.50 13.96
CA GLU A 3 4.08 21.19 13.66
C GLU A 3 2.77 21.08 14.44
N GLU A 4 1.62 21.20 13.77
CA GLU A 4 0.36 20.78 14.36
C GLU A 4 0.49 19.28 14.63
N ASN A 5 0.61 18.93 15.91
CA ASN A 5 0.59 17.55 16.39
C ASN A 5 -0.75 16.91 15.98
N THR A 6 -0.80 16.40 14.77
CA THR A 6 -1.95 15.69 14.24
C THR A 6 -1.86 14.27 14.77
N ASN A 7 -2.70 13.93 15.74
CA ASN A 7 -2.83 12.56 16.22
C ASN A 7 -3.26 11.68 15.03
N ILE A 8 -2.50 10.61 14.77
CA ILE A 8 -2.84 9.62 13.75
C ILE A 8 -3.52 8.45 14.47
N MET A 9 -4.80 8.23 14.14
CA MET A 9 -5.59 7.17 14.74
C MET A 9 -5.55 5.91 13.87
N THR A 10 -5.60 4.74 14.50
CA THR A 10 -5.77 3.46 13.79
C THR A 10 -7.12 3.39 13.11
N SER A 11 -7.20 2.76 11.95
CA SER A 11 -8.48 2.52 11.28
C SER A 11 -9.26 1.39 11.94
N SER A 12 -10.52 1.64 12.28
CA SER A 12 -11.48 0.61 12.69
C SER A 12 -12.18 -0.07 11.51
N LYS A 13 -11.91 0.37 10.27
CA LYS A 13 -12.56 -0.14 9.06
C LYS A 13 -11.94 -1.42 8.53
N ILE A 14 -10.81 -1.86 9.07
CA ILE A 14 -9.99 -2.92 8.50
C ILE A 14 -9.43 -3.87 9.55
N TYR A 15 -9.06 -5.06 9.10
CA TYR A 15 -8.34 -6.06 9.89
C TYR A 15 -7.37 -6.86 9.01
N ILE A 16 -6.42 -7.57 9.62
CA ILE A 16 -5.50 -8.47 8.92
C ILE A 16 -5.97 -9.91 9.06
N ALA A 17 -5.97 -10.65 7.95
CA ALA A 17 -6.18 -12.09 7.93
C ALA A 17 -5.29 -12.77 6.88
N GLN A 18 -5.39 -14.09 6.74
CA GLN A 18 -4.74 -14.81 5.65
C GLN A 18 -5.33 -14.35 4.30
N SER A 19 -4.48 -13.99 3.35
CA SER A 19 -4.89 -13.55 2.03
C SER A 19 -5.61 -14.66 1.27
N LYS A 20 -6.60 -14.27 0.46
CA LYS A 20 -7.26 -15.16 -0.51
C LYS A 20 -6.42 -15.34 -1.78
N ILE A 21 -5.38 -14.53 -1.98
CA ILE A 21 -4.42 -14.66 -3.08
C ILE A 21 -3.41 -15.76 -2.72
N PRO A 22 -3.25 -16.80 -3.57
CA PRO A 22 -2.28 -17.86 -3.34
C PRO A 22 -0.87 -17.32 -3.11
N ASN A 23 -0.19 -17.84 -2.08
CA ASN A 23 1.20 -17.48 -1.73
C ASN A 23 1.44 -16.00 -1.39
N ALA A 24 0.41 -15.19 -1.16
CA ALA A 24 0.55 -13.77 -0.78
C ALA A 24 0.72 -13.56 0.74
N GLY A 25 0.57 -14.61 1.55
CA GLY A 25 0.68 -14.51 3.01
C GLY A 25 -0.54 -13.80 3.60
N ARG A 26 -0.31 -12.76 4.41
CA ARG A 26 -1.40 -11.98 5.04
C ARG A 26 -1.91 -10.90 4.09
N GLY A 27 -3.17 -10.52 4.23
CA GLY A 27 -3.80 -9.42 3.51
C GLY A 27 -4.63 -8.55 4.46
N VAL A 28 -5.02 -7.37 3.97
CA VAL A 28 -5.91 -6.45 4.67
C VAL A 28 -7.33 -6.65 4.17
N PHE A 29 -8.29 -6.71 5.08
CA PHE A 29 -9.70 -6.96 4.78
C PHE A 29 -10.58 -5.86 5.38
N ALA A 30 -11.71 -5.60 4.75
CA ALA A 30 -12.67 -4.61 5.25
C ALA A 30 -13.51 -5.18 6.41
N ALA A 31 -13.43 -4.56 7.59
CA ALA A 31 -14.24 -4.92 8.76
C ALA A 31 -15.72 -4.51 8.62
N ILE A 32 -15.97 -3.52 7.77
CA ILE A 32 -17.28 -2.96 7.42
C ILE A 32 -17.35 -2.72 5.91
N ALA A 33 -18.53 -2.40 5.38
CA ALA A 33 -18.62 -1.89 4.01
C ALA A 33 -17.91 -0.52 3.92
N ILE A 34 -17.15 -0.30 2.84
CA ILE A 34 -16.39 0.93 2.57
C ILE A 34 -16.83 1.45 1.21
N ASN A 35 -17.21 2.71 1.13
CA ASN A 35 -17.68 3.30 -0.11
C ASN A 35 -16.49 3.74 -0.97
N LYS A 36 -16.68 3.76 -2.29
CA LYS A 36 -15.72 4.38 -3.21
C LYS A 36 -15.40 5.81 -2.76
N GLY A 37 -14.11 6.12 -2.70
CA GLY A 37 -13.59 7.43 -2.30
C GLY A 37 -13.28 7.55 -0.80
N ASP A 38 -13.72 6.60 0.03
CA ASP A 38 -13.40 6.62 1.45
C ASP A 38 -11.90 6.44 1.70
N VAL A 39 -11.38 7.22 2.65
CA VAL A 39 -10.09 6.92 3.27
C VAL A 39 -10.25 5.68 4.13
N ILE A 40 -9.44 4.67 3.83
CA ILE A 40 -9.39 3.38 4.50
C ILE A 40 -8.49 3.48 5.72
N GLU A 41 -7.29 4.01 5.54
CA GLU A 41 -6.25 4.14 6.57
C GLU A 41 -5.26 5.26 6.19
N ILE A 42 -4.72 5.94 7.19
CA ILE A 42 -3.61 6.88 7.05
C ILE A 42 -2.42 6.28 7.78
N CYS A 43 -1.38 5.94 7.04
CA CYS A 43 -0.20 5.27 7.57
C CYS A 43 0.96 6.26 7.73
N PRO A 44 1.56 6.38 8.92
CA PRO A 44 2.80 7.13 9.08
C PRO A 44 3.96 6.40 8.41
N VAL A 45 4.86 7.17 7.81
CA VAL A 45 6.01 6.67 7.07
C VAL A 45 7.29 7.09 7.76
N PHE A 46 8.15 6.12 8.05
CA PHE A 46 9.54 6.41 8.38
C PHE A 46 10.38 6.44 7.11
N VAL A 47 10.82 7.63 6.72
CA VAL A 47 11.67 7.84 5.55
C VAL A 47 13.11 7.49 5.91
N LEU A 48 13.68 6.50 5.22
CA LEU A 48 15.05 6.09 5.49
C LEU A 48 16.05 7.15 4.99
N PRO A 49 17.17 7.33 5.69
CA PRO A 49 18.32 8.04 5.15
C PRO A 49 18.78 7.41 3.84
N ARG A 50 19.14 8.23 2.85
CA ARG A 50 19.56 7.76 1.52
C ARG A 50 20.71 6.75 1.56
N LYS A 51 21.61 6.85 2.54
CA LYS A 51 22.74 5.93 2.73
C LYS A 51 22.29 4.47 2.98
N ASP A 52 21.13 4.28 3.60
CA ASP A 52 20.63 2.96 4.01
C ASP A 52 19.90 2.23 2.86
N TYR A 53 19.51 2.95 1.80
CA TYR A 53 18.79 2.38 0.65
C TYR A 53 19.55 1.20 0.01
N LYS A 54 20.87 1.31 -0.15
CA LYS A 54 21.69 0.24 -0.75
C LYS A 54 21.64 -1.05 0.06
N VAL A 55 21.54 -0.94 1.39
CA VAL A 55 21.50 -2.08 2.30
C VAL A 55 20.10 -2.68 2.31
N ILE A 56 19.05 -1.87 2.53
CA ILE A 56 17.68 -2.40 2.69
C ILE A 56 17.17 -3.08 1.41
N LYS A 57 17.57 -2.61 0.23
CA LYS A 57 17.23 -3.23 -1.07
C LYS A 57 17.70 -4.70 -1.16
N GLN A 58 18.70 -5.10 -0.37
CA GLN A 58 19.26 -6.46 -0.37
C GLN A 58 18.60 -7.37 0.68
N THR A 59 17.64 -6.85 1.43
CA THR A 59 16.93 -7.59 2.50
C THR A 59 15.52 -7.97 2.06
N ALA A 60 14.85 -8.81 2.86
CA ALA A 60 13.43 -9.14 2.65
C ALA A 60 12.51 -7.91 2.66
N LEU A 61 12.92 -6.80 3.33
CA LEU A 61 12.15 -5.55 3.35
C LEU A 61 12.05 -4.86 1.99
N ARG A 62 12.80 -5.30 0.98
CA ARG A 62 12.68 -4.81 -0.41
C ARG A 62 11.24 -4.85 -0.94
N ASN A 63 10.44 -5.81 -0.48
CA ASN A 63 9.06 -5.99 -0.94
C ASN A 63 8.03 -5.21 -0.10
N TYR A 64 8.46 -4.49 0.94
CA TYR A 64 7.55 -3.87 1.91
C TYR A 64 7.71 -2.35 2.02
N TYR A 65 8.82 -1.77 1.55
CA TYR A 65 8.99 -0.32 1.53
C TYR A 65 8.33 0.32 0.30
N PHE A 66 8.06 1.61 0.41
CA PHE A 66 7.58 2.44 -0.69
C PHE A 66 8.70 3.33 -1.21
N MET A 67 8.78 3.52 -2.53
CA MET A 67 9.66 4.55 -3.09
C MET A 67 9.21 5.94 -2.61
N TRP A 68 10.13 6.68 -2.01
CA TRP A 68 9.85 7.98 -1.40
C TRP A 68 10.67 9.09 -2.08
N GLY A 69 9.99 9.99 -2.78
CA GLY A 69 10.65 10.95 -3.68
C GLY A 69 11.45 10.24 -4.78
N LYS A 70 12.56 10.86 -5.21
CA LYS A 70 13.39 10.35 -6.32
C LYS A 70 14.52 9.40 -5.90
N VAL A 71 14.95 9.44 -4.64
CA VAL A 71 16.25 8.87 -4.23
C VAL A 71 16.24 8.08 -2.93
N THR A 72 15.09 7.92 -2.26
CA THR A 72 15.02 7.16 -1.01
C THR A 72 13.75 6.31 -0.94
N VAL A 73 13.60 5.61 0.18
CA VAL A 73 12.49 4.71 0.48
C VAL A 73 11.89 5.05 1.83
N GLY A 74 10.62 4.70 2.02
CA GLY A 74 9.90 4.86 3.28
C GLY A 74 9.29 3.54 3.72
N VAL A 75 9.45 3.20 4.99
CA VAL A 75 8.72 2.09 5.62
C VAL A 75 7.34 2.62 6.02
N CYS A 76 6.29 2.00 5.52
CA CYS A 76 4.92 2.35 5.80
C CYS A 76 4.44 1.54 7.01
N PHE A 77 4.14 2.21 8.12
CA PHE A 77 3.59 1.55 9.31
C PHE A 77 2.06 1.39 9.19
N GLY A 78 1.38 1.14 10.31
CA GLY A 78 -0.01 0.69 10.28
C GLY A 78 -0.11 -0.65 9.56
N PHE A 79 -1.14 -0.82 8.73
CA PHE A 79 -1.27 -1.98 7.85
C PHE A 79 -0.78 -1.72 6.42
N GLY A 80 -0.19 -0.55 6.15
CA GLY A 80 0.18 -0.12 4.79
C GLY A 80 1.07 -1.08 4.01
N SER A 81 1.99 -1.78 4.67
CA SER A 81 2.85 -2.80 4.04
C SER A 81 2.22 -4.20 3.96
N TYR A 82 0.96 -4.38 4.38
CA TYR A 82 0.21 -5.64 4.29
C TYR A 82 -0.83 -5.68 3.17
N TYR A 83 -1.12 -4.56 2.49
CA TYR A 83 -2.02 -4.57 1.34
C TYR A 83 -1.34 -5.33 0.19
N ASN A 84 -2.01 -6.36 -0.31
CA ASN A 84 -1.48 -7.17 -1.41
C ASN A 84 -1.66 -6.52 -2.77
N HIS A 85 -0.88 -7.01 -3.72
CA HIS A 85 -0.92 -6.53 -5.10
C HIS A 85 -2.03 -7.20 -5.93
N SER A 86 -2.69 -6.39 -6.75
CA SER A 86 -3.42 -6.87 -7.93
C SER A 86 -3.48 -5.78 -9.00
N TYR A 87 -3.44 -6.19 -10.27
CA TYR A 87 -3.69 -5.33 -11.42
C TYR A 87 -5.17 -4.95 -11.58
N GLN A 88 -6.08 -5.64 -10.87
CA GLN A 88 -7.50 -5.33 -10.77
C GLN A 88 -7.83 -4.82 -9.36
N ALA A 89 -7.12 -3.80 -8.90
CA ALA A 89 -7.24 -3.25 -7.56
C ALA A 89 -8.67 -2.73 -7.25
N ASN A 90 -9.02 -2.73 -5.95
CA ASN A 90 -10.22 -2.09 -5.40
C ASN A 90 -9.87 -0.89 -4.48
N ALA A 91 -8.59 -0.70 -4.15
CA ALA A 91 -8.06 0.48 -3.48
C ALA A 91 -6.78 1.00 -4.16
N THR A 92 -6.40 2.23 -3.83
CA THR A 92 -5.10 2.82 -4.18
C THR A 92 -4.48 3.50 -2.95
N TYR A 93 -3.25 4.00 -3.10
CA TYR A 93 -2.58 4.77 -2.06
C TYR A 93 -1.99 6.08 -2.60
N LYS A 94 -2.00 7.13 -1.77
CA LYS A 94 -1.48 8.47 -2.11
C LYS A 94 -0.42 8.88 -1.10
N LYS A 95 0.77 9.25 -1.60
CA LYS A 95 1.89 9.68 -0.76
C LYS A 95 1.81 11.18 -0.47
N ARG A 96 1.66 11.54 0.80
CA ARG A 96 1.78 12.91 1.31
C ARG A 96 3.23 13.14 1.73
N ILE A 97 4.04 13.58 0.77
CA ILE A 97 5.51 13.59 0.90
C ILE A 97 6.00 14.50 2.03
N LYS A 98 5.36 15.65 2.23
CA LYS A 98 5.79 16.63 3.24
C LYS A 98 5.45 16.15 4.65
N GLU A 99 4.30 15.50 4.79
CA GLU A 99 3.75 15.03 6.06
C GLU A 99 4.22 13.63 6.44
N GLN A 100 4.93 12.94 5.56
CA GLN A 100 5.39 11.57 5.76
C GLN A 100 4.23 10.59 6.02
N LEU A 101 3.16 10.73 5.23
CA LEU A 101 1.97 9.88 5.32
C LEU A 101 1.66 9.18 4.00
N ILE A 102 1.03 8.01 4.09
CA ILE A 102 0.37 7.35 2.96
C ILE A 102 -1.10 7.17 3.29
N ASP A 103 -1.96 7.72 2.44
CA ASP A 103 -3.41 7.57 2.54
C ASP A 103 -3.83 6.42 1.63
N PHE A 104 -4.42 5.36 2.20
CA PHE A 104 -5.08 4.30 1.44
C PHE A 104 -6.54 4.69 1.20
N VAL A 105 -7.00 4.60 -0.04
CA VAL A 105 -8.30 5.11 -0.48
C VAL A 105 -9.01 4.09 -1.36
N ALA A 106 -10.28 3.83 -1.10
CA ALA A 106 -11.10 2.96 -1.91
C ALA A 106 -11.36 3.58 -3.30
N ILE A 107 -11.20 2.82 -4.38
CA ILE A 107 -11.51 3.26 -5.75
C ILE A 107 -12.78 2.59 -6.31
N LYS A 108 -13.30 1.61 -5.58
CA LYS A 108 -14.58 0.91 -5.78
C LYS A 108 -15.26 0.78 -4.42
N ASP A 109 -16.55 0.45 -4.40
CA ASP A 109 -17.19 0.00 -3.16
C ASP A 109 -16.59 -1.35 -2.76
N ILE A 110 -16.28 -1.51 -1.47
CA ILE A 110 -15.66 -2.70 -0.90
C ILE A 110 -16.61 -3.27 0.15
N LYS A 111 -16.98 -4.53 0.00
CA LYS A 111 -17.90 -5.18 0.93
C LYS A 111 -17.17 -5.58 2.22
N LYS A 112 -17.94 -5.73 3.30
CA LYS A 112 -17.43 -6.38 4.52
C LYS A 112 -16.81 -7.75 4.17
N ASP A 113 -15.66 -8.04 4.78
CA ASP A 113 -14.84 -9.25 4.62
C ASP A 113 -14.23 -9.46 3.21
N GLU A 114 -14.30 -8.43 2.35
CA GLU A 114 -13.58 -8.37 1.08
C GLU A 114 -12.10 -7.99 1.32
N GLU A 115 -11.19 -8.63 0.58
CA GLU A 115 -9.76 -8.30 0.64
C GLU A 115 -9.51 -6.98 -0.08
N ILE A 116 -8.80 -6.07 0.58
CA ILE A 116 -8.40 -4.77 0.05
C ILE A 116 -7.04 -4.94 -0.63
N ILE A 117 -7.04 -4.74 -1.94
CA ILE A 117 -5.89 -4.96 -2.82
C ILE A 117 -5.57 -3.69 -3.58
N VAL A 118 -4.27 -3.41 -3.71
CA VAL A 118 -3.75 -2.21 -4.34
C VAL A 118 -2.88 -2.56 -5.54
N ASN A 119 -2.66 -1.60 -6.44
CA ASN A 119 -1.64 -1.73 -7.47
C ASN A 119 -0.30 -1.17 -6.93
N TYR A 120 0.78 -1.96 -7.02
CA TYR A 120 2.11 -1.58 -6.50
C TYR A 120 2.86 -0.62 -7.43
N ASN A 121 2.34 -0.38 -8.62
CA ASN A 121 2.88 0.58 -9.58
C ASN A 121 2.55 2.02 -9.16
N TYR A 122 3.21 2.46 -8.08
CA TYR A 122 3.25 3.86 -7.63
C TYR A 122 1.89 4.49 -7.29
N GLY A 123 0.90 3.68 -6.89
CA GLY A 123 -0.45 4.16 -6.58
C GLY A 123 -1.25 4.54 -7.83
N ASN A 124 -0.78 4.18 -9.03
CA ASN A 124 -1.60 4.20 -10.23
C ASN A 124 -2.38 2.88 -10.32
N PRO A 125 -3.70 2.86 -10.05
CA PRO A 125 -4.47 1.62 -10.05
C PRO A 125 -4.54 0.96 -11.42
N ASP A 126 -4.39 1.73 -12.51
CA ASP A 126 -4.56 1.25 -13.88
C ASP A 126 -3.23 0.80 -14.53
N ASP A 127 -2.10 0.94 -13.85
CA ASP A 127 -0.78 0.64 -14.40
C ASP A 127 -0.52 -0.88 -14.51
N GLN A 128 -0.32 -1.35 -15.74
CA GLN A 128 -0.12 -2.76 -16.10
C GLN A 128 1.34 -3.17 -16.29
N ASN A 129 2.30 -2.30 -15.94
CA ASN A 129 3.72 -2.63 -16.05
C ASN A 129 4.10 -3.80 -15.12
N PRO A 130 5.06 -4.66 -15.54
CA PRO A 130 5.54 -5.76 -14.72
C PRO A 130 6.23 -5.26 -13.45
N LEU A 131 6.03 -5.99 -12.34
CA LEU A 131 6.68 -5.70 -11.07
C LEU A 131 8.11 -6.23 -11.01
N TRP A 132 8.84 -5.80 -9.99
CA TRP A 132 10.16 -6.35 -9.64
C TRP A 132 10.09 -7.73 -8.98
N ILE A 133 8.89 -8.23 -8.71
CA ILE A 133 8.56 -9.54 -8.14
C ILE A 133 8.21 -10.46 -9.31
N LYS A 134 9.03 -11.49 -9.57
CA LYS A 134 8.94 -12.30 -10.80
C LYS A 134 7.73 -13.23 -10.81
N GLU A 135 7.26 -13.61 -9.63
CA GLU A 135 6.16 -14.54 -9.41
C GLU A 135 4.79 -13.87 -9.66
N ILE A 136 4.75 -12.54 -9.73
CA ILE A 136 3.55 -11.77 -10.05
C ILE A 136 3.61 -11.35 -11.52
N SER A 137 2.71 -11.92 -12.33
CA SER A 137 2.65 -11.63 -13.76
C SER A 137 1.64 -10.51 -14.06
N ALA A 138 2.04 -9.56 -14.90
CA ALA A 138 1.12 -8.61 -15.52
C ALA A 138 0.06 -9.35 -16.36
N PRO A 139 -1.15 -8.79 -16.54
CA PRO A 139 -2.11 -9.36 -17.46
C PRO A 139 -1.48 -9.39 -18.86
N LYS A 140 -1.73 -10.46 -19.61
CA LYS A 140 -1.37 -10.47 -21.03
C LYS A 140 -2.22 -9.40 -21.71
N ALA A 141 -1.60 -8.54 -22.52
CA ALA A 141 -2.34 -7.61 -23.36
C ALA A 141 -3.37 -8.42 -24.17
N GLU A 142 -4.65 -8.04 -24.08
CA GLU A 142 -5.65 -8.58 -24.99
C GLU A 142 -5.27 -8.12 -26.41
N VAL A 143 -5.11 -9.10 -27.30
CA VAL A 143 -4.79 -8.90 -28.72
C VAL A 143 -6.08 -8.70 -29.49
#